data_AF-A0A2D9C3K0-F1
#
_entry.id   AF-A0A2D9C3K0-F1
#
_cell.length_a   1.000
_cell.length_b   1.000
_cell.length_c   1.000
_cell.angle_alpha   90.00
_cell.angle_beta   90.00
_cell.angle_gamma   90.00
#
_symmetry.space_group_name_H-M   'P 1'
#
loop_
_entity.id
_entity.type
_entity.pdbx_description
1 polymer ?
#
loop_
_entity_poly.entity_id
_entity_poly.type
_entity_poly.pdbx_seq_one_letter_code
_entity_poly.pdbx_strand_id
1 'polypeptide(L)'
;MLTIDNPSKFDWANMDLGECMEGNAMDTHFTLKLFDLIVDRLEDNTMNLLKHVVMPSLTNFAEMEWEGLIVDQEALDRVGRQLSSKNMDREDGLYTCKGVTTKDNVSSNADLCEILYTREGGMELYPPDRTPKGAPSVSAPTLKLLLEHIDEELERRG
;
A
#
# COMPACT_ATOMS: atom_id res chain seq x y z
N MET A 1 2.41 -21.92 -19.88
CA MET A 1 2.43 -21.55 -18.47
C MET A 1 1.66 -22.57 -17.67
N LEU A 2 2.36 -23.25 -16.77
CA LEU A 2 1.72 -24.14 -15.79
C LEU A 2 0.86 -23.27 -14.88
N THR A 3 -0.45 -23.27 -15.11
CA THR A 3 -1.38 -22.58 -14.22
C THR A 3 -1.55 -23.46 -12.99
N ILE A 4 -1.03 -22.99 -11.86
CA ILE A 4 -1.20 -23.65 -10.57
C ILE A 4 -2.16 -22.87 -9.69
N ASP A 5 -3.09 -23.58 -9.06
CA ASP A 5 -4.16 -22.96 -8.26
C ASP A 5 -3.65 -22.37 -6.93
N ASN A 6 -2.52 -22.87 -6.41
CA ASN A 6 -1.95 -22.39 -5.15
C ASN A 6 -0.41 -22.37 -5.15
N PRO A 7 0.21 -21.29 -5.70
CA PRO A 7 1.66 -21.20 -5.86
C PRO A 7 2.46 -21.26 -4.54
N SER A 8 1.85 -20.88 -3.42
CA SER A 8 2.51 -20.89 -2.11
C SER A 8 2.71 -22.29 -1.50
N LYS A 9 1.98 -23.30 -2.01
CA LYS A 9 2.00 -24.67 -1.50
C LYS A 9 2.41 -25.71 -2.54
N PHE A 10 2.65 -25.28 -3.76
CA PHE A 10 3.01 -26.18 -4.85
C PHE A 10 4.48 -26.59 -4.72
N ASP A 11 4.72 -27.90 -4.73
CA ASP A 11 6.06 -28.45 -4.65
C ASP A 11 6.69 -28.52 -6.04
N TRP A 12 7.37 -27.45 -6.41
CA TRP A 12 8.08 -27.33 -7.67
C TRP A 12 9.23 -28.33 -7.81
N ALA A 13 9.83 -28.76 -6.70
CA ALA A 13 11.01 -29.62 -6.71
C ALA A 13 10.68 -31.09 -7.04
N ASN A 14 9.47 -31.53 -6.67
CA ASN A 14 9.02 -32.91 -6.87
C ASN A 14 7.90 -33.04 -7.92
N MET A 15 7.79 -32.08 -8.83
CA MET A 15 6.86 -32.14 -9.96
C MET A 15 7.21 -33.28 -10.92
N ASP A 16 6.20 -33.89 -11.54
CA ASP A 16 6.43 -34.93 -12.55
C ASP A 16 7.20 -34.37 -13.76
N LEU A 17 8.18 -35.12 -14.24
CA LEU A 17 9.05 -34.67 -15.32
C LEU A 17 8.27 -34.38 -16.62
N GLY A 18 7.21 -35.16 -16.90
CA GLY A 18 6.35 -34.94 -18.06
C GLY A 18 5.64 -33.59 -18.00
N GLU A 19 5.11 -33.24 -16.83
CA GLU A 19 4.46 -31.94 -16.61
C GLU A 19 5.46 -30.78 -16.65
N CYS A 20 6.67 -30.95 -16.10
CA CYS A 20 7.75 -29.96 -16.23
C CYS A 20 8.11 -29.71 -17.70
N MET A 21 8.25 -30.78 -18.49
CA MET A 21 8.58 -30.69 -19.91
C MET A 21 7.49 -29.95 -20.68
N GLU A 22 6.22 -30.30 -20.46
CA GLU A 22 5.09 -29.66 -21.12
C GLU A 22 4.98 -28.17 -20.75
N GLY A 23 5.14 -27.85 -19.46
CA GLY A 23 5.15 -26.49 -18.95
C GLY A 23 6.22 -25.60 -19.59
N ASN A 24 7.47 -26.06 -19.54
CA ASN A 24 8.61 -25.34 -20.11
C ASN A 24 8.51 -25.20 -21.63
N ALA A 25 8.01 -26.24 -22.32
CA ALA A 25 7.78 -26.18 -23.76
C ALA A 25 6.69 -25.15 -24.10
N MET A 26 5.61 -25.10 -23.32
CA MET A 26 4.57 -24.09 -23.48
C MET A 26 5.11 -22.68 -23.24
N ASP A 27 5.89 -22.45 -22.19
CA ASP A 27 6.45 -21.13 -21.89
C ASP A 27 7.39 -20.65 -22.99
N THR A 28 8.22 -21.53 -23.53
CA THR A 28 9.10 -21.19 -24.65
C THR A 28 8.28 -20.88 -25.92
N HIS A 29 7.32 -21.75 -26.26
CA HIS A 29 6.51 -21.61 -27.46
C HIS A 29 5.63 -20.36 -27.46
N PHE A 30 4.95 -20.10 -26.34
CA PHE A 30 4.07 -18.94 -26.25
C PHE A 30 4.84 -17.64 -26.08
N THR A 31 6.00 -17.63 -25.40
CA THR A 31 6.88 -16.46 -25.36
C THR A 31 7.30 -16.05 -26.78
N LEU A 32 7.73 -17.00 -27.61
CA LEU A 32 8.11 -16.71 -29.00
C LEU A 32 6.91 -16.20 -29.82
N LYS A 33 5.76 -16.87 -29.72
CA LYS A 33 4.53 -16.42 -30.41
C LYS A 33 4.11 -15.01 -30.01
N LEU A 34 4.23 -14.67 -28.72
CA LEU A 34 3.92 -13.33 -28.22
C LEU A 34 4.93 -12.31 -28.74
N PHE A 35 6.22 -12.65 -28.76
CA PHE A 35 7.25 -11.81 -29.37
C PHE A 35 6.91 -11.49 -30.83
N ASP A 36 6.66 -12.50 -31.65
CA ASP A 36 6.32 -12.32 -33.07
C ASP A 36 5.05 -11.48 -33.26
N LEU A 37 4.06 -11.64 -32.39
CA LEU A 37 2.81 -10.88 -32.47
C LEU A 37 2.97 -9.40 -32.06
N ILE A 38 3.85 -9.12 -31.10
CA ILE A 38 3.97 -7.81 -30.46
C ILE A 38 5.04 -6.97 -31.13
N VAL A 39 6.16 -7.56 -31.55
CA VAL A 39 7.36 -6.82 -32.00
C VAL A 39 7.05 -5.90 -33.18
N ASP A 40 6.24 -6.36 -34.14
CA ASP A 40 5.83 -5.59 -35.32
C ASP A 40 4.77 -4.51 -35.02
N ARG A 41 4.16 -4.56 -33.82
CA ARG A 41 3.16 -3.58 -33.35
C ARG A 41 3.79 -2.49 -32.50
N LEU A 42 5.07 -2.60 -32.17
CA LEU A 42 5.78 -1.58 -31.39
C LEU A 42 6.21 -0.44 -32.31
N GLU A 43 5.84 0.79 -31.92
CA GLU A 43 6.29 2.01 -32.60
C GLU A 43 7.82 2.21 -32.42
N ASP A 44 8.45 2.94 -33.35
CA ASP A 44 9.89 3.17 -33.37
C ASP A 44 10.43 3.78 -32.06
N ASN A 45 9.68 4.72 -31.47
CA ASN A 45 10.07 5.33 -30.19
C ASN A 45 10.08 4.30 -29.05
N THR A 46 9.10 3.40 -29.02
CA THR A 46 9.00 2.32 -28.03
C THR A 46 10.10 1.29 -28.24
N MET A 47 10.40 0.96 -29.49
CA MET A 47 11.50 0.06 -29.84
C MET A 47 12.86 0.64 -29.45
N ASN A 48 13.07 1.93 -29.63
CA ASN A 48 14.30 2.62 -29.21
C ASN A 48 14.45 2.63 -27.69
N LEU A 49 13.37 2.91 -26.94
CA LEU A 49 13.38 2.82 -25.48
C LEU A 49 13.72 1.39 -25.02
N LEU A 50 13.10 0.39 -25.62
CA LEU A 50 13.34 -1.02 -25.29
C LEU A 50 14.80 -1.40 -25.53
N LYS A 51 15.34 -1.10 -26.72
CA LYS A 51 16.70 -1.48 -27.13
C LYS A 51 17.80 -0.74 -26.37
N HIS A 52 17.62 0.55 -26.14
CA HIS A 52 18.70 1.40 -25.61
C HIS A 52 18.61 1.67 -24.11
N VAL A 53 17.45 1.44 -23.49
CA VAL A 53 17.24 1.70 -22.07
C VAL A 53 16.86 0.42 -21.33
N VAL A 54 15.74 -0.21 -21.70
CA VAL A 54 15.17 -1.31 -20.90
C VAL A 54 16.04 -2.56 -20.96
N MET A 55 16.35 -3.07 -22.16
CA MET A 55 17.12 -4.31 -22.33
C MET A 55 18.53 -4.23 -21.72
N PRO A 56 19.31 -3.13 -21.91
CA PRO A 56 20.60 -2.98 -21.24
C PRO A 56 20.50 -2.85 -19.71
N SER A 57 19.38 -2.32 -19.19
CA SER A 57 19.19 -2.16 -17.74
C SER A 57 18.87 -3.47 -17.03
N LEU A 58 18.46 -4.54 -17.74
CA LEU A 58 18.11 -5.83 -17.13
C LEU A 58 19.28 -6.41 -16.31
N THR A 59 20.49 -6.33 -16.84
CA THR A 59 21.69 -6.81 -16.12
C THR A 59 21.94 -5.99 -14.86
N ASN A 60 21.81 -4.66 -14.95
CA ASN A 60 21.98 -3.78 -13.78
C ASN A 60 20.93 -4.10 -12.71
N PHE A 61 19.67 -4.33 -13.08
CA PHE A 61 18.63 -4.69 -12.12
C PHE A 61 18.89 -6.06 -11.48
N ALA A 62 19.31 -7.06 -12.27
CA ALA A 62 19.65 -8.37 -11.74
C ALA A 62 20.84 -8.30 -10.75
N GLU A 63 21.85 -7.48 -11.06
CA GLU A 63 22.98 -7.23 -10.15
C GLU A 63 22.53 -6.52 -8.88
N MET A 64 21.72 -5.47 -8.99
CA MET A 64 21.18 -4.75 -7.83
C MET A 64 20.33 -5.65 -6.93
N GLU A 65 19.50 -6.52 -7.51
CA GLU A 65 18.69 -7.49 -6.76
C GLU A 65 19.55 -8.55 -6.08
N TRP A 66 20.60 -9.02 -6.76
CA TRP A 66 21.53 -10.01 -6.21
C TRP A 66 22.37 -9.46 -5.05
N GLU A 67 22.93 -8.25 -5.22
CA GLU A 67 23.73 -7.58 -4.19
C GLU A 67 22.87 -7.17 -2.99
N GLY A 68 21.62 -6.75 -3.24
CA GLY A 68 20.69 -6.35 -2.21
C GLY A 68 21.13 -5.11 -1.44
N LEU A 69 20.65 -4.98 -0.20
CA LEU A 69 20.95 -3.85 0.67
C LEU A 69 21.27 -4.36 2.08
N ILE A 70 22.38 -3.89 2.65
CA ILE A 70 22.71 -4.13 4.05
C ILE A 70 21.84 -3.22 4.91
N VAL A 71 21.04 -3.84 5.79
CA VAL A 71 20.12 -3.15 6.69
C VAL A 71 20.47 -3.47 8.13
N ASP A 72 20.60 -2.44 8.96
CA ASP A 72 20.75 -2.58 10.41
C ASP A 72 19.40 -2.96 11.04
N GLN A 73 19.24 -4.25 11.31
CA GLN A 73 18.02 -4.80 11.90
C GLN A 73 17.82 -4.31 13.34
N GLU A 74 18.89 -4.12 14.12
CA GLU A 74 18.78 -3.64 15.50
C GLU A 74 18.30 -2.18 15.55
N ALA A 75 18.76 -1.36 14.60
CA ALA A 75 18.25 -0.01 14.45
C ALA A 75 16.77 0.00 14.06
N LEU A 76 16.34 -0.85 13.12
CA LEU A 76 14.93 -0.98 12.76
C LEU A 76 14.07 -1.43 13.94
N ASP A 77 14.52 -2.41 14.71
CA ASP A 77 13.80 -2.89 15.89
C ASP A 77 13.68 -1.81 16.96
N ARG A 78 14.75 -1.05 17.19
CA ARG A 78 14.74 0.08 18.13
C ARG A 78 13.75 1.15 17.70
N VAL A 79 13.73 1.51 16.41
CA VAL A 79 12.75 2.46 15.86
C VAL A 79 11.33 1.90 15.97
N GLY A 80 11.12 0.61 15.68
CA GLY A 80 9.84 -0.07 15.81
C GLY A 80 9.30 0.00 17.25
N ARG A 81 10.14 -0.29 18.25
CA ARG A 81 9.77 -0.17 19.67
C ARG A 81 9.44 1.27 20.06
N GLN A 82 10.22 2.25 19.60
CA GLN A 82 9.96 3.66 19.86
C GLN A 82 8.63 4.13 19.26
N LEU A 83 8.33 3.75 18.03
CA LEU A 83 7.07 4.09 17.37
C LEU A 83 5.88 3.41 18.05
N SER A 84 6.03 2.14 18.44
CA SER A 84 4.99 1.42 19.19
C SER A 84 4.67 2.09 20.52
N SER A 85 5.70 2.48 21.30
CA SER A 85 5.50 3.23 22.55
C SER A 85 4.80 4.56 22.30
N LYS A 86 5.27 5.35 21.33
CA LYS A 86 4.66 6.66 21.01
C LYS A 86 3.22 6.54 20.53
N ASN A 87 2.89 5.48 19.79
CA ASN A 87 1.52 5.23 19.35
C ASN A 87 0.62 4.89 20.54
N MET A 88 1.09 4.05 21.46
CA MET A 88 0.34 3.72 22.68
C MET A 88 0.12 4.96 23.55
N ASP A 89 1.15 5.78 23.77
CA ASP A 89 1.02 7.02 24.54
C ASP A 89 0.02 8.00 23.91
N ARG A 90 0.00 8.08 22.57
CA ARG A 90 -0.96 8.92 21.83
C ARG A 90 -2.37 8.36 21.89
N GLU A 91 -2.53 7.05 21.77
CA GLU A 91 -3.82 6.36 21.86
C GLU A 91 -4.43 6.52 23.27
N ASP A 92 -3.62 6.35 24.33
CA ASP A 92 -4.01 6.64 25.70
C ASP A 92 -4.44 8.10 25.86
N GLY A 93 -3.70 9.03 25.25
CA GLY A 93 -4.06 10.44 25.19
C GLY A 93 -5.41 10.68 24.53
N LEU A 94 -5.72 10.01 23.42
CA LEU A 94 -7.01 10.12 22.74
C LEU A 94 -8.16 9.63 23.62
N TYR A 95 -7.97 8.58 24.43
CA TYR A 95 -9.01 8.11 25.36
C TYR A 95 -9.30 9.06 26.52
N THR A 96 -8.46 10.07 26.75
CA THR A 96 -8.78 11.16 27.68
C THR A 96 -9.70 12.21 27.06
N CYS A 97 -9.82 12.25 25.73
CA CYS A 97 -10.65 13.20 25.04
C CYS A 97 -12.14 12.85 25.17
N LYS A 98 -12.97 13.87 25.36
CA LYS A 98 -14.43 13.70 25.45
C LYS A 98 -14.97 13.07 24.15
N GLY A 99 -15.76 12.01 24.27
CA GLY A 99 -16.39 11.34 23.12
C GLY A 99 -15.58 10.20 22.51
N VAL A 100 -14.35 9.96 23.00
CA VAL A 100 -13.52 8.81 22.60
C VAL A 100 -13.55 7.76 23.71
N THR A 101 -13.68 6.48 23.36
CA THR A 101 -13.73 5.36 24.30
C THR A 101 -12.66 4.33 24.00
N THR A 102 -12.26 3.53 24.98
CA THR A 102 -11.25 2.45 24.82
C THR A 102 -11.67 1.31 23.89
N LYS A 103 -12.92 1.32 23.42
CA LYS A 103 -13.43 0.36 22.42
C LYS A 103 -13.30 0.87 21.00
N ASP A 104 -13.02 2.16 20.82
CA ASP A 104 -12.90 2.78 19.51
C ASP A 104 -11.56 2.45 18.87
N ASN A 105 -11.61 2.00 17.62
CA ASN A 105 -10.41 1.82 16.81
C ASN A 105 -10.10 3.11 16.06
N VAL A 106 -9.20 3.93 16.61
CA VAL A 106 -8.80 5.21 16.01
C VAL A 106 -8.04 5.07 14.68
N SER A 107 -7.67 3.84 14.28
CA SER A 107 -7.13 3.56 12.94
C SER A 107 -8.21 3.19 11.92
N SER A 108 -9.46 2.99 12.36
CA SER A 108 -10.61 2.69 11.50
C SER A 108 -11.25 3.98 11.03
N ASN A 109 -11.37 4.14 9.71
CA ASN A 109 -12.07 5.29 9.15
C ASN A 109 -13.56 5.35 9.56
N ALA A 110 -14.18 4.18 9.81
CA ALA A 110 -15.58 4.12 10.23
C ALA A 110 -15.74 4.68 11.66
N ASP A 111 -14.91 4.20 12.59
CA ASP A 111 -14.91 4.63 13.99
C ASP A 111 -14.54 6.12 14.09
N LEU A 112 -13.56 6.59 13.33
CA LEU A 112 -13.22 8.02 13.27
C LEU A 112 -14.39 8.87 12.77
N CYS A 113 -15.10 8.44 11.72
CA CYS A 113 -16.30 9.13 11.25
C CYS A 113 -17.39 9.19 12.34
N GLU A 114 -17.57 8.10 13.09
CA GLU A 114 -18.51 8.07 14.21
C GLU A 114 -18.11 9.06 15.29
N ILE A 115 -16.89 8.96 15.80
CA ILE A 115 -16.37 9.79 16.90
C ILE A 115 -16.43 11.27 16.54
N LEU A 116 -16.00 11.64 15.32
CA LEU A 116 -15.88 13.02 14.92
C LEU A 116 -17.21 13.66 14.55
N TYR A 117 -18.12 12.92 13.88
CA TYR A 117 -19.25 13.55 13.18
C TYR A 117 -20.63 13.01 13.57
N THR A 118 -20.80 11.69 13.72
CA THR A 118 -22.15 11.10 13.72
C THR A 118 -22.60 10.51 15.06
N ARG A 119 -21.68 10.22 15.98
CA ARG A 119 -22.01 9.63 17.29
C ARG A 119 -22.53 10.71 18.25
N GLU A 120 -23.73 10.49 18.77
CA GLU A 120 -24.32 11.32 19.81
C GLU A 120 -23.45 11.27 21.09
N GLY A 121 -23.06 12.44 21.60
CA GLY A 121 -22.11 12.55 22.71
C GLY A 121 -20.64 12.34 22.33
N GLY A 122 -20.35 12.20 21.04
CA GLY A 122 -19.01 12.28 20.46
C GLY A 122 -18.52 13.74 20.36
N MET A 123 -17.76 14.04 19.30
CA MET A 123 -17.30 15.41 19.02
C MET A 123 -18.34 16.24 18.26
N GLU A 124 -19.24 15.59 17.52
CA GLU A 124 -20.37 16.21 16.79
C GLU A 124 -19.94 17.38 15.87
N LEU A 125 -18.74 17.27 15.29
CA LEU A 125 -18.20 18.26 14.38
C LEU A 125 -18.90 18.19 13.02
N TYR A 126 -18.92 19.33 12.32
CA TYR A 126 -19.41 19.35 10.95
C TYR A 126 -18.31 18.88 9.99
N PRO A 127 -18.56 17.85 9.15
CA PRO A 127 -17.54 17.33 8.25
C PRO A 127 -17.24 18.35 7.15
N PRO A 128 -15.95 18.71 6.94
CA PRO A 128 -15.59 19.71 5.93
C PRO A 128 -15.76 19.19 4.50
N ASP A 129 -15.59 17.88 4.32
CA ASP A 129 -15.62 17.22 3.02
C ASP A 129 -16.28 15.84 3.11
N ARG A 130 -16.75 15.34 1.96
CA ARG A 130 -17.45 14.06 1.83
C ARG A 130 -16.87 13.22 0.70
N THR A 131 -16.87 11.92 0.90
CA THR A 131 -16.51 10.93 -0.12
C THR A 131 -17.47 10.98 -1.31
N PRO A 132 -17.12 10.40 -2.48
CA PRO A 132 -18.02 10.33 -3.64
C PRO A 132 -19.36 9.64 -3.37
N LYS A 133 -19.44 8.79 -2.33
CA LYS A 133 -20.66 8.13 -1.88
C LYS A 133 -21.49 8.96 -0.88
N GLY A 134 -21.07 10.20 -0.61
CA GLY A 134 -21.77 11.14 0.26
C GLY A 134 -21.49 10.98 1.77
N ALA A 135 -20.70 9.99 2.17
CA ALA A 135 -20.29 9.79 3.56
C ALA A 135 -19.21 10.81 3.97
N PRO A 136 -19.18 11.28 5.23
CA PRO A 136 -18.11 12.14 5.74
C PRO A 136 -16.70 11.59 5.46
N SER A 137 -15.76 12.48 5.15
CA SER A 137 -14.36 12.10 4.92
C SER A 137 -13.52 12.25 6.18
N VAL A 138 -12.62 11.29 6.40
CA VAL A 138 -11.56 11.32 7.44
C VAL A 138 -10.18 11.17 6.79
N SER A 139 -10.05 11.58 5.53
CA SER A 139 -8.75 11.63 4.86
C SER A 139 -7.82 12.65 5.56
N ALA A 140 -6.51 12.44 5.49
CA ALA A 140 -5.55 13.35 6.10
C ALA A 140 -5.73 14.82 5.65
N PRO A 141 -6.01 15.14 4.37
CA PRO A 141 -6.36 16.50 3.96
C PRO A 141 -7.61 17.05 4.65
N THR A 142 -8.67 16.25 4.78
CA THR A 142 -9.92 16.66 5.43
C THR A 142 -9.71 16.94 6.92
N LEU A 143 -8.97 16.08 7.62
CA LEU A 143 -8.67 16.26 9.05
C LEU A 143 -7.80 17.49 9.30
N LYS A 144 -6.89 17.82 8.39
CA LYS A 144 -6.09 19.04 8.48
C LYS A 144 -6.94 20.30 8.35
N LEU A 145 -7.86 20.32 7.37
CA LEU A 145 -8.77 21.44 7.18
C LEU A 145 -9.75 21.58 8.36
N LEU A 146 -10.19 20.46 8.94
CA LEU A 146 -10.98 20.48 10.17
C LEU A 146 -10.21 21.09 11.34
N LEU A 147 -8.93 20.75 11.49
CA LEU A 147 -8.06 21.35 12.53
C LEU A 147 -7.90 22.86 12.32
N GLU A 148 -7.61 23.30 11.09
CA GLU A 148 -7.50 24.72 10.74
C GLU A 148 -8.78 25.49 11.10
N HIS A 149 -9.96 24.95 10.78
CA HIS A 149 -11.24 25.56 11.17
C HIS A 149 -11.46 25.63 12.68
N ILE A 150 -11.00 24.62 13.43
CA ILE A 150 -11.09 24.61 14.90
C ILE A 150 -10.18 25.68 15.48
N ASP A 151 -8.93 25.77 15.01
CA ASP A 151 -7.95 26.75 15.48
C ASP A 151 -8.44 28.18 15.21
N GLU A 152 -8.96 28.47 14.01
CA GLU A 152 -9.54 29.76 13.67
C GLU A 152 -10.71 30.16 14.59
N GLU A 153 -11.58 29.21 14.93
CA GLU A 153 -12.74 29.46 15.79
C GLU A 153 -12.33 29.63 17.26
N LEU A 154 -11.28 28.93 17.71
CA LEU A 154 -10.69 29.13 19.04
C LEU A 154 -10.04 30.51 19.15
N GLU A 155 -9.29 30.94 18.13
CA GLU A 155 -8.70 32.29 18.09
C GLU A 155 -9.75 33.40 18.09
N ARG A 156 -10.90 33.20 17.45
CA ARG A 156 -12.01 34.18 17.45
C ARG A 156 -12.69 34.30 18.81
N ARG A 157 -12.66 33.24 19.63
CA ARG A 157 -13.33 33.16 20.94
C ARG A 157 -12.41 33.52 22.12
N GLY A 158 -11.10 33.42 21.94
CA GLY A 158 -10.09 33.87 22.90
C GLY A 158 -9.90 35.39 22.88
#